data_AF-A0A6H1JZZ1-F1
#
_entry.id   AF-A0A6H1JZZ1-F1
#
_cell.length_a   1.000
_cell.length_b   1.000
_cell.length_c   1.000
_cell.angle_alpha   90.00
_cell.angle_beta   90.00
_cell.angle_gamma   90.00
#
_symmetry.space_group_name_H-M   'P 1'
#
loop_
_entity.id
_entity.type
_entity.pdbx_description
1 polymer ?
#
loop_
_entity_poly.entity_id
_entity_poly.type
_entity_poly.pdbx_seq_one_letter_code
_entity_poly.pdbx_strand_id
1 'polypeptide(L)'
;MTEPADGDAPAELQLTSAEWSMWQAFRNGSTCTCDLRCSICGEVVLPESRFTTLRLVNCAIPRVEAARLHTEGDLHLPRCVVHSGIRLTDAHIGTDLMLNQTVVHKDRQGRSIMADGMTVTQDLQAEMLESYGELSLRGATIGVSLSLRGSRLSNPFGRRALNAPQLTVERTLYLTAAGLPNSPFSSGATPPYGTAYTPSRGTRVQRFECEGGMRLDDGRFGDAVDFEHARFIMESDQELSLRRIQTPELRFLGERPQRGRVILSGARVVNLVDKSASWPGLGGLWMAGFAYETLIPRGHFPLSLRLQWVAAATPEYAPEPYEMLAASLRTTGEDADAREVLLAKQRRRRETLPLAAKTWGFLQDWTVAYGYRPGRAAVWMAILWAIGTIYFSMSPPPPLKTGETPPWNPYLYSLDLLLPVIDLNQSGAWKPGGGAQWAAAVLILAGWVLATTVAAGASRLLRRQ
;
A
#
# COMPACT_ATOMS: atom_id res chain seq x y z
N MET A 1 21.70 10.07 67.50
CA MET A 1 20.94 9.46 66.40
C MET A 1 19.47 9.59 66.76
N THR A 2 18.92 10.77 66.52
CA THR A 2 17.48 11.05 66.60
C THR A 2 16.90 10.66 65.25
N GLU A 3 15.92 9.75 65.25
CA GLU A 3 15.09 9.48 64.07
C GLU A 3 14.53 10.82 63.56
N PRO A 4 14.61 11.12 62.25
CA PRO A 4 13.93 12.29 61.73
C PRO A 4 12.43 12.05 61.83
N ALA A 5 11.73 13.05 62.37
CA ALA A 5 10.29 13.05 62.51
C ALA A 5 9.60 12.86 61.15
N ASP A 6 8.47 12.16 61.22
CA ASP A 6 7.61 11.68 60.14
C ASP A 6 7.08 12.84 59.27
N GLY A 7 7.89 13.39 58.36
CA GLY A 7 7.51 14.61 57.63
C GLY A 7 8.57 15.30 56.78
N ASP A 8 9.85 15.17 57.12
CA ASP A 8 10.92 15.88 56.40
C ASP A 8 11.61 14.99 55.35
N ALA A 9 11.87 15.55 54.17
CA ALA A 9 12.85 14.97 53.25
C ALA A 9 14.19 14.83 53.98
N PRO A 10 15.03 13.81 53.70
CA PRO A 10 16.30 13.64 54.38
C PRO A 10 17.09 14.96 54.34
N ALA A 11 17.48 15.50 55.50
CA ALA A 11 18.09 16.82 55.63
C ALA A 11 19.41 16.99 54.85
N GLU A 12 19.94 15.89 54.28
CA GLU A 12 21.14 15.83 53.44
C GLU A 12 20.88 16.10 51.94
N LEU A 13 19.62 16.18 51.48
CA LEU A 13 19.27 16.42 50.08
C LEU A 13 18.89 17.89 49.85
N GLN A 14 19.77 18.65 49.18
CA GLN A 14 19.42 19.97 48.65
C GLN A 14 18.51 19.82 47.41
N LEU A 15 17.21 19.65 47.67
CA LEU A 15 16.19 19.57 46.62
C LEU A 15 15.82 20.97 46.12
N THR A 16 15.69 21.12 44.80
CA THR A 16 15.06 22.29 44.18
C THR A 16 13.57 22.37 44.56
N SER A 17 12.94 23.54 44.37
CA SER A 17 11.50 23.71 44.64
C SER A 17 10.61 22.77 43.83
N ALA A 18 11.04 22.40 42.61
CA ALA A 18 10.35 21.43 41.76
C ALA A 18 10.48 20.01 42.32
N GLU A 19 11.69 19.61 42.74
CA GLU A 19 11.92 18.30 43.35
C GLU A 19 11.17 18.15 44.68
N TRP A 20 11.07 19.24 45.47
CA TRP A 20 10.28 19.27 46.70
C TRP A 20 8.79 19.08 46.44
N SER A 21 8.24 19.78 45.43
CA SER A 21 6.83 19.65 45.03
C SER A 21 6.53 18.23 44.54
N MET A 22 7.47 17.62 43.81
CA MET A 22 7.36 16.26 43.32
C MET A 22 7.36 15.24 44.47
N TRP A 23 8.23 15.42 45.46
CA TRP A 23 8.28 14.57 46.65
C TRP A 23 6.97 14.63 47.45
N GLN A 24 6.43 15.82 47.67
CA GLN A 24 5.15 15.99 48.36
C GLN A 24 3.99 15.36 47.59
N ALA A 25 3.94 15.56 46.27
CA ALA A 25 2.90 15.00 45.42
C ALA A 25 2.96 13.46 45.39
N PHE A 26 4.16 12.88 45.34
CA PHE A 26 4.35 11.44 45.44
C PHE A 26 3.85 10.89 46.77
N ARG A 27 4.17 11.55 47.90
CA ARG A 27 3.73 11.12 49.23
C ARG A 27 2.22 11.20 49.41
N ASN A 28 1.60 12.24 48.84
CA ASN A 28 0.19 12.55 49.07
C ASN A 28 -0.72 12.02 47.95
N GLY A 29 -0.17 11.39 46.91
CA GLY A 29 -0.92 10.94 45.72
C GLY A 29 -1.58 12.08 44.94
N SER A 30 -1.12 13.32 45.12
CA SER A 30 -1.78 14.54 44.65
C SER A 30 -1.20 15.04 43.31
N THR A 31 -1.78 16.12 42.76
CA THR A 31 -1.29 16.78 41.55
C THR A 31 0.09 17.42 41.76
N CYS A 32 1.02 17.20 40.83
CA CYS A 32 2.31 17.89 40.76
C CYS A 32 2.30 18.84 39.55
N THR A 33 2.56 20.13 39.75
CA THR A 33 2.67 21.12 38.66
C THR A 33 3.93 21.95 38.80
N CYS A 34 4.76 21.95 37.77
CA CYS A 34 5.94 22.81 37.64
C CYS A 34 5.84 23.61 36.33
N ASP A 35 5.59 24.92 36.43
CA ASP A 35 5.34 25.81 35.28
C ASP A 35 6.50 26.79 34.97
N LEU A 36 7.56 26.80 35.79
CA LEU A 36 8.72 27.69 35.63
C LEU A 36 9.82 27.00 34.81
N ARG A 37 10.71 27.78 34.15
CA ARG A 37 11.95 27.27 33.52
C ARG A 37 12.87 26.69 34.59
N CYS A 38 12.53 25.50 35.06
CA CYS A 38 13.28 24.78 36.08
C CYS A 38 14.25 23.83 35.39
N SER A 39 15.50 23.84 35.86
CA SER A 39 16.45 22.77 35.57
C SER A 39 16.39 21.80 36.73
N ILE A 40 15.89 20.60 36.49
CA ILE A 40 15.93 19.53 37.50
C ILE A 40 17.36 18.99 37.49
N CYS A 41 18.03 18.98 38.63
CA CYS A 41 19.45 18.57 38.71
C CYS A 41 19.59 17.04 38.66
N GLY A 42 18.61 16.32 39.19
CA GLY A 42 18.55 14.85 39.20
C GLY A 42 17.72 14.22 38.07
N GLU A 43 17.85 12.90 37.93
CA GLU A 43 16.88 12.13 37.14
C GLU A 43 15.51 12.15 37.83
N VAL A 44 14.45 12.31 37.04
CA VAL A 44 13.07 12.18 37.53
C VAL A 44 12.70 10.71 37.55
N VAL A 45 12.81 10.09 38.72
CA VAL A 45 12.58 8.66 38.93
C VAL A 45 11.23 8.46 39.61
N LEU A 46 10.25 7.99 38.84
CA LEU A 46 8.84 7.80 39.19
C LEU A 46 8.32 6.38 38.88
N PRO A 47 9.10 5.28 39.07
CA PRO A 47 8.62 3.94 38.75
C PRO A 47 7.48 3.54 39.68
N GLU A 48 6.45 2.90 39.14
CA GLU A 48 5.29 2.38 39.89
C GLU A 48 4.56 3.42 40.76
N SER A 49 4.80 4.70 40.49
CA SER A 49 4.18 5.80 41.21
C SER A 49 2.75 6.05 40.74
N ARG A 50 1.95 6.67 41.61
CA ARG A 50 0.56 7.04 41.31
C ARG A 50 0.38 8.55 41.50
N PHE A 51 -0.22 9.21 40.53
CA PHE A 51 -0.54 10.64 40.60
C PHE A 51 -1.95 10.90 40.09
N THR A 52 -2.63 11.93 40.60
CA THR A 52 -3.83 12.43 39.93
C THR A 52 -3.46 13.09 38.60
N THR A 53 -2.51 14.02 38.60
CA THR A 53 -2.02 14.67 37.37
C THR A 53 -0.55 15.06 37.57
N LEU A 54 0.27 14.81 36.55
CA LEU A 54 1.68 15.20 36.57
C LEU A 54 1.93 16.17 35.42
N ARG A 55 2.26 17.42 35.77
CA ARG A 55 2.52 18.49 34.82
C ARG A 55 3.92 19.06 35.04
N LEU A 56 4.80 18.87 34.07
CA LEU A 56 6.10 19.53 33.96
C LEU A 56 6.09 20.32 32.66
N VAL A 57 6.08 21.64 32.76
CA VAL A 57 5.99 22.53 31.59
C VAL A 57 7.31 23.28 31.47
N ASN A 58 7.89 23.26 30.27
CA ASN A 58 9.06 24.09 29.96
C ASN A 58 10.26 23.84 30.91
N CYS A 59 10.44 22.58 31.32
CA CYS A 59 11.52 22.15 32.19
C CYS A 59 12.68 21.53 31.39
N ALA A 60 13.90 21.66 31.92
CA ALA A 60 15.06 20.88 31.47
C ALA A 60 15.24 19.68 32.42
N ILE A 61 15.15 18.48 31.88
CA ILE A 61 15.12 17.23 32.64
C ILE A 61 16.25 16.31 32.16
N PRO A 62 17.15 15.86 33.04
CA PRO A 62 18.22 14.94 32.65
C PRO A 62 17.67 13.63 32.07
N ARG A 63 16.69 13.02 32.75
CA ARG A 63 16.06 11.75 32.37
C ARG A 63 14.70 11.63 33.05
N VAL A 64 13.72 11.01 32.38
CA VAL A 64 12.43 10.66 32.98
C VAL A 64 12.29 9.13 33.00
N GLU A 65 12.29 8.53 34.18
CA GLU A 65 12.03 7.12 34.41
C GLU A 65 10.67 6.96 35.08
N ALA A 66 9.63 6.71 34.30
CA ALA A 66 8.25 6.57 34.74
C ALA A 66 7.66 5.22 34.29
N ALA A 67 8.46 4.15 34.39
CA ALA A 67 7.99 2.80 34.10
C ALA A 67 6.85 2.41 35.07
N ARG A 68 5.76 1.85 34.54
CA ARG A 68 4.55 1.49 35.30
C ARG A 68 3.93 2.65 36.08
N LEU A 69 4.20 3.90 35.69
CA LEU A 69 3.51 5.08 36.22
C LEU A 69 2.01 4.96 35.96
N HIS A 70 1.21 5.30 36.96
CA HIS A 70 -0.24 5.41 36.83
C HIS A 70 -0.68 6.86 37.10
N THR A 71 -1.37 7.47 36.13
CA THR A 71 -2.03 8.75 36.33
C THR A 71 -3.54 8.60 36.19
N GLU A 72 -4.33 9.14 37.13
CA GLU A 72 -5.80 9.15 36.99
C GLU A 72 -6.25 10.17 35.94
N GLY A 73 -5.53 11.29 35.85
CA GLY A 73 -5.67 12.33 34.86
C GLY A 73 -4.45 12.39 33.95
N ASP A 74 -4.04 13.61 33.60
CA ASP A 74 -3.10 13.83 32.51
C ASP A 74 -1.63 13.66 32.92
N LEU A 75 -0.80 13.32 31.92
CA LEU A 75 0.65 13.48 31.97
C LEU A 75 1.09 14.54 30.96
N HIS A 76 1.48 15.71 31.45
CA HIS A 76 1.87 16.86 30.64
C HIS A 76 3.37 17.11 30.74
N LEU A 77 4.08 16.97 29.63
CA LEU A 77 5.50 17.33 29.49
C LEU A 77 5.75 18.36 28.37
N PRO A 78 4.88 19.36 28.11
CA PRO A 78 5.01 20.22 26.93
C PRO A 78 6.19 21.17 27.04
N ARG A 79 6.86 21.41 25.91
CA ARG A 79 8.03 22.30 25.78
C ARG A 79 9.21 21.91 26.68
N CYS A 80 9.25 20.69 27.19
CA CYS A 80 10.36 20.20 27.99
C CYS A 80 11.53 19.77 27.10
N VAL A 81 12.74 19.83 27.67
CA VAL A 81 13.95 19.29 27.04
C VAL A 81 14.45 18.14 27.90
N VAL A 82 14.43 16.92 27.35
CA VAL A 82 14.86 15.70 28.04
C VAL A 82 16.16 15.19 27.42
N HIS A 83 17.24 15.15 28.21
CA HIS A 83 18.59 14.87 27.70
C HIS A 83 18.91 13.37 27.52
N SER A 84 18.35 12.49 28.35
CA SER A 84 18.70 11.07 28.38
C SER A 84 17.46 10.17 28.28
N GLY A 85 16.53 10.57 27.40
CA GLY A 85 15.32 9.82 27.07
C GLY A 85 14.22 9.81 28.14
N ILE A 86 13.04 9.35 27.71
CA ILE A 86 11.83 9.18 28.52
C ILE A 86 11.46 7.70 28.51
N ARG A 87 11.26 7.10 29.69
CA ARG A 87 10.76 5.74 29.83
C ARG A 87 9.38 5.74 30.45
N LEU A 88 8.40 5.24 29.71
CA LEU A 88 6.98 5.10 30.07
C LEU A 88 6.51 3.66 29.81
N THR A 89 7.41 2.69 29.96
CA THR A 89 7.11 1.28 29.72
C THR A 89 6.00 0.82 30.67
N ASP A 90 4.95 0.22 30.12
CA ASP A 90 3.75 -0.24 30.85
C ASP A 90 3.06 0.84 31.70
N ALA A 91 3.25 2.12 31.36
CA ALA A 91 2.58 3.23 32.02
C ALA A 91 1.10 3.30 31.62
N HIS A 92 0.25 3.75 32.55
CA HIS A 92 -1.19 3.90 32.36
C HIS A 92 -1.56 5.37 32.59
N ILE A 93 -2.01 6.04 31.54
CA ILE A 93 -2.43 7.44 31.56
C ILE A 93 -3.95 7.49 31.47
N GLY A 94 -4.59 8.01 32.51
CA GLY A 94 -6.05 8.01 32.68
C GLY A 94 -6.80 8.96 31.75
N THR A 95 -6.15 10.01 31.27
CA THR A 95 -6.70 10.92 30.25
C THR A 95 -5.68 11.13 29.14
N ASP A 96 -5.08 12.32 29.00
CA ASP A 96 -4.22 12.68 27.87
C ASP A 96 -2.72 12.62 28.22
N LEU A 97 -1.92 12.17 27.25
CA LEU A 97 -0.46 12.31 27.28
C LEU A 97 -0.04 13.44 26.34
N MET A 98 0.48 14.53 26.90
CA MET A 98 0.87 15.73 26.15
C MET A 98 2.38 15.93 26.13
N LEU A 99 2.99 15.77 24.96
CA LEU A 99 4.41 15.95 24.64
C LEU A 99 4.63 17.04 23.57
N ASN A 100 3.71 18.00 23.51
CA ASN A 100 3.74 19.05 22.49
C ASN A 100 5.01 19.91 22.62
N GLN A 101 5.72 20.09 21.51
CA GLN A 101 6.98 20.85 21.41
C GLN A 101 8.10 20.35 22.34
N THR A 102 8.02 19.11 22.80
CA THR A 102 9.05 18.51 23.66
C THR A 102 10.25 18.12 22.80
N VAL A 103 11.46 18.29 23.32
CA VAL A 103 12.70 17.84 22.70
C VAL A 103 13.25 16.69 23.52
N VAL A 104 13.40 15.52 22.92
CA VAL A 104 13.90 14.31 23.60
C VAL A 104 15.14 13.79 22.88
N HIS A 105 16.26 13.80 23.60
CA HIS A 105 17.51 13.23 23.14
C HIS A 105 17.63 11.75 23.52
N LYS A 106 18.44 11.03 22.76
CA LYS A 106 18.68 9.60 22.96
C LYS A 106 19.42 9.31 24.26
N ASP A 107 19.06 8.19 24.87
CA ASP A 107 19.83 7.56 25.93
C ASP A 107 21.10 6.88 25.40
N ARG A 108 21.83 6.20 26.31
CA ARG A 108 23.03 5.43 25.97
C ARG A 108 22.77 4.25 25.02
N GLN A 109 21.52 3.81 24.88
CA GLN A 109 21.10 2.71 24.01
C GLN A 109 20.53 3.21 22.66
N GLY A 110 20.51 4.53 22.44
CA GLY A 110 19.98 5.12 21.21
C GLY A 110 18.45 5.27 21.19
N ARG A 111 17.79 5.18 22.34
CA ARG A 111 16.32 5.32 22.50
C ARG A 111 15.97 6.72 22.97
N SER A 112 14.98 7.35 22.35
CA SER A 112 14.46 8.66 22.81
C SER A 112 13.31 8.48 23.79
N ILE A 113 12.24 7.80 23.36
CA ILE A 113 11.06 7.54 24.18
C ILE A 113 10.74 6.04 24.11
N MET A 114 10.67 5.40 25.27
CA MET A 114 10.32 3.99 25.38
C MET A 114 8.99 3.83 26.14
N ALA A 115 7.92 3.74 25.36
CA ALA A 115 6.54 3.62 25.82
C ALA A 115 5.91 2.31 25.34
N ASP A 116 6.70 1.23 25.42
CA ASP A 116 6.25 -0.13 25.13
C ASP A 116 5.18 -0.55 26.16
N GLY A 117 4.07 -1.12 25.70
CA GLY A 117 2.95 -1.55 26.56
C GLY A 117 2.15 -0.41 27.21
N MET A 118 2.45 0.86 26.87
CA MET A 118 1.76 2.01 27.46
C MET A 118 0.29 2.06 27.02
N THR A 119 -0.59 2.42 27.97
CA THR A 119 -2.00 2.66 27.68
C THR A 119 -2.35 4.12 27.98
N VAL A 120 -2.92 4.82 26.99
CA VAL A 120 -3.46 6.18 27.13
C VAL A 120 -4.96 6.08 26.89
N THR A 121 -5.76 6.52 27.84
CA THR A 121 -7.22 6.38 27.78
C THR A 121 -7.85 7.33 26.76
N GLN A 122 -7.26 8.51 26.54
CA GLN A 122 -7.73 9.50 25.59
C GLN A 122 -6.70 9.74 24.48
N ASP A 123 -6.20 10.96 24.30
CA ASP A 123 -5.32 11.33 23.21
C ASP A 123 -3.84 11.32 23.63
N LEU A 124 -2.97 10.86 22.71
CA LEU A 124 -1.53 11.12 22.79
C LEU A 124 -1.19 12.25 21.82
N GLN A 125 -0.88 13.41 22.37
CA GLN A 125 -0.54 14.61 21.62
C GLN A 125 0.96 14.88 21.70
N ALA A 126 1.65 14.77 20.58
CA ALA A 126 3.07 15.01 20.43
C ALA A 126 3.34 15.92 19.22
N GLU A 127 2.56 17.00 19.13
CA GLU A 127 2.67 17.96 18.04
C GLU A 127 3.98 18.74 18.13
N MET A 128 4.70 18.86 17.00
CA MET A 128 6.02 19.49 16.92
C MET A 128 7.05 18.87 17.89
N LEU A 129 6.88 17.60 18.27
CA LEU A 129 7.88 16.85 19.04
C LEU A 129 9.18 16.72 18.23
N GLU A 130 10.32 16.94 18.87
CA GLU A 130 11.63 16.59 18.30
C GLU A 130 12.21 15.41 19.08
N SER A 131 12.35 14.26 18.41
CA SER A 131 12.84 13.02 19.02
C SER A 131 14.09 12.55 18.29
N TYR A 132 15.22 12.54 19.00
CA TYR A 132 16.49 12.03 18.50
C TYR A 132 16.76 10.64 19.07
N GLY A 133 16.76 9.62 18.22
CA GLY A 133 16.82 8.20 18.61
C GLY A 133 15.55 7.44 18.26
N GLU A 134 15.47 6.18 18.68
CA GLU A 134 14.27 5.35 18.45
C GLU A 134 13.16 5.71 19.45
N LEU A 135 12.01 6.11 18.91
CA LEU A 135 10.73 6.22 19.61
C LEU A 135 10.01 4.86 19.52
N SER A 136 9.83 4.19 20.65
CA SER A 136 9.19 2.87 20.71
C SER A 136 7.83 2.95 21.40
N LEU A 137 6.81 2.45 20.70
CA LEU A 137 5.40 2.36 21.14
C LEU A 137 4.88 0.93 20.90
N ARG A 138 5.71 -0.08 21.19
CA ARG A 138 5.36 -1.49 20.92
C ARG A 138 4.17 -1.90 21.77
N GLY A 139 3.10 -2.37 21.15
CA GLY A 139 1.90 -2.84 21.85
C GLY A 139 1.21 -1.74 22.67
N ALA A 140 1.48 -0.46 22.39
CA ALA A 140 0.81 0.63 23.06
C ALA A 140 -0.65 0.73 22.59
N THR A 141 -1.54 1.15 23.49
CA THR A 141 -2.97 1.35 23.21
C THR A 141 -3.35 2.79 23.49
N ILE A 142 -3.97 3.44 22.51
CA ILE A 142 -4.37 4.85 22.57
C ILE A 142 -5.88 4.91 22.32
N GLY A 143 -6.63 5.32 23.34
CA GLY A 143 -8.09 5.22 23.37
C GLY A 143 -8.82 6.21 22.47
N VAL A 144 -8.13 7.23 21.95
CA VAL A 144 -8.71 8.17 20.98
C VAL A 144 -7.73 8.35 19.80
N SER A 145 -6.87 9.37 19.79
CA SER A 145 -6.01 9.69 18.64
C SER A 145 -4.54 9.79 19.02
N LEU A 146 -3.66 9.48 18.06
CA LEU A 146 -2.23 9.74 18.16
C LEU A 146 -1.85 10.88 17.20
N SER A 147 -1.46 12.03 17.75
CA SER A 147 -1.04 13.19 16.96
C SER A 147 0.47 13.40 17.04
N LEU A 148 1.15 13.29 15.91
CA LEU A 148 2.58 13.60 15.73
C LEU A 148 2.75 14.73 14.70
N ARG A 149 1.77 15.64 14.62
CA ARG A 149 1.75 16.68 13.57
C ARG A 149 2.96 17.60 13.66
N GLY A 150 3.63 17.81 12.53
CA GLY A 150 4.83 18.66 12.46
C GLY A 150 6.03 18.16 13.30
N SER A 151 5.98 16.94 13.82
CA SER A 151 7.08 16.39 14.61
C SER A 151 8.25 15.94 13.73
N ARG A 152 9.45 15.94 14.30
CA ARG A 152 10.68 15.45 13.67
C ARG A 152 11.20 14.27 14.48
N LEU A 153 11.18 13.08 13.87
CA LEU A 153 11.77 11.86 14.42
C LEU A 153 13.08 11.60 13.66
N SER A 154 14.22 11.65 14.33
CA SER A 154 15.54 11.48 13.70
C SER A 154 16.33 10.36 14.36
N ASN A 155 16.61 9.32 13.59
CA ASN A 155 17.52 8.23 13.94
C ASN A 155 18.26 7.72 12.70
N PRO A 156 19.10 8.55 12.05
CA PRO A 156 19.73 8.23 10.76
C PRO A 156 20.60 6.97 10.81
N PHE A 157 21.33 6.78 11.91
CA PHE A 157 22.24 5.64 12.09
C PHE A 157 21.55 4.40 12.67
N GLY A 158 20.32 4.53 13.18
CA GLY A 158 19.56 3.41 13.70
C GLY A 158 18.76 2.71 12.61
N ARG A 159 18.21 1.54 12.91
CA ARG A 159 17.31 0.86 11.97
C ARG A 159 15.97 1.58 11.82
N ARG A 160 15.49 2.22 12.89
CA ARG A 160 14.15 2.81 12.97
C ARG A 160 14.15 4.07 13.82
N ALA A 161 13.47 5.10 13.36
CA ALA A 161 13.12 6.27 14.17
C ALA A 161 11.80 6.04 14.94
N LEU A 162 10.83 5.36 14.33
CA LEU A 162 9.56 4.98 14.96
C LEU A 162 9.36 3.46 14.93
N ASN A 163 9.17 2.86 16.09
CA ASN A 163 8.97 1.42 16.25
C ASN A 163 7.70 1.15 17.07
N ALA A 164 6.56 1.01 16.39
CA ALA A 164 5.25 0.81 17.01
C ALA A 164 4.50 -0.40 16.41
N PRO A 165 5.07 -1.61 16.47
CA PRO A 165 4.32 -2.81 16.10
C PRO A 165 3.20 -3.08 17.12
N GLN A 166 2.08 -3.60 16.65
CA GLN A 166 0.88 -3.88 17.44
C GLN A 166 0.31 -2.63 18.14
N LEU A 167 0.59 -1.45 17.61
CA LEU A 167 0.00 -0.20 18.08
C LEU A 167 -1.50 -0.20 17.78
N THR A 168 -2.31 0.05 18.81
CA THR A 168 -3.76 0.21 18.66
C THR A 168 -4.12 1.67 18.91
N VAL A 169 -4.78 2.30 17.94
CA VAL A 169 -5.34 3.65 18.04
C VAL A 169 -6.82 3.56 17.69
N GLU A 170 -7.70 3.87 18.63
CA GLU A 170 -9.15 3.74 18.44
C GLU A 170 -9.69 4.64 17.33
N ARG A 171 -9.02 5.76 17.04
CA ARG A 171 -9.40 6.68 15.96
C ARG A 171 -8.28 6.84 14.94
N THR A 172 -7.66 8.02 14.91
CA THR A 172 -6.76 8.43 13.83
C THR A 172 -5.32 8.55 14.30
N LEU A 173 -4.40 8.05 13.48
CA LEU A 173 -2.97 8.36 13.56
C LEU A 173 -2.65 9.53 12.62
N TYR A 174 -2.27 10.67 13.17
CA TYR A 174 -1.87 11.86 12.41
C TYR A 174 -0.35 11.99 12.34
N LEU A 175 0.25 11.70 11.18
CA LEU A 175 1.64 12.04 10.85
C LEU A 175 1.67 13.14 9.77
N THR A 176 0.93 14.21 10.01
CA THR A 176 0.73 15.28 9.02
C THR A 176 1.57 16.51 9.34
N ALA A 177 1.54 17.50 8.46
CA ALA A 177 2.10 18.81 8.80
C ALA A 177 1.25 19.53 9.87
N ALA A 178 1.91 20.37 10.66
CA ALA A 178 1.29 21.30 11.60
C ALA A 178 1.44 22.74 11.07
N GLY A 179 0.36 23.54 11.16
CA GLY A 179 0.47 24.98 10.95
C GLY A 179 1.16 25.63 12.14
N LEU A 180 2.22 26.40 11.92
CA LEU A 180 2.83 27.25 12.95
C LEU A 180 1.92 28.47 13.13
N PRO A 181 1.28 28.66 14.29
CA PRO A 181 0.47 29.83 14.52
C PRO A 181 1.36 31.07 14.58
N ASN A 182 1.39 31.84 13.49
CA ASN A 182 1.90 33.23 13.51
C ASN A 182 0.88 34.22 14.11
N SER A 183 -0.18 33.72 14.76
CA SER A 183 -1.18 34.55 15.42
C SER A 183 -1.58 33.92 16.77
N PRO A 184 -1.57 34.70 17.87
CA PRO A 184 -1.98 34.24 19.20
C PRO A 184 -3.48 33.88 19.34
N PHE A 185 -4.23 33.80 18.23
CA PHE A 185 -5.68 33.54 18.23
C PHE A 185 -6.11 32.21 17.57
N SER A 186 -5.19 31.31 17.22
CA SER A 186 -5.57 30.05 16.54
C SER A 186 -5.71 28.85 17.49
N SER A 187 -6.13 29.09 18.73
CA SER A 187 -6.57 28.04 19.65
C SER A 187 -8.08 27.91 19.62
N GLY A 188 -8.58 26.74 19.21
CA GLY A 188 -9.92 26.27 19.58
C GLY A 188 -11.01 26.48 18.53
N ALA A 189 -11.18 25.49 17.65
CA ALA A 189 -12.48 24.91 17.30
C ALA A 189 -12.27 23.77 16.32
N THR A 190 -12.63 22.54 16.69
CA THR A 190 -12.94 21.49 15.73
C THR A 190 -14.22 21.89 15.02
N PRO A 191 -14.23 22.17 13.70
CA PRO A 191 -15.46 22.48 13.01
C PRO A 191 -16.38 21.24 13.00
N PRO A 192 -17.71 21.41 13.10
CA PRO A 192 -18.67 20.31 13.15
C PRO A 192 -18.72 19.45 11.86
N TYR A 193 -17.96 19.81 10.82
CA TYR A 193 -17.91 19.10 9.53
C TYR A 193 -16.46 18.89 9.05
N GLY A 194 -15.65 18.12 9.77
CA GLY A 194 -14.41 17.53 9.25
C GLY A 194 -13.24 18.49 8.97
N THR A 195 -12.03 17.91 8.92
CA THR A 195 -10.76 18.64 8.80
C THR A 195 -10.52 19.13 7.37
N ALA A 196 -10.77 20.41 7.12
CA ALA A 196 -10.10 21.16 6.06
C ALA A 196 -9.24 22.26 6.71
N TYR A 197 -8.09 21.87 7.26
CA TYR A 197 -7.01 22.85 7.50
C TYR A 197 -6.46 23.23 6.12
N THR A 198 -7.16 24.10 5.39
CA THR A 198 -6.50 24.86 4.33
C THR A 198 -5.77 25.98 5.08
N PRO A 199 -4.43 25.92 5.21
CA PRO A 199 -3.71 26.94 5.97
C PRO A 199 -3.99 28.29 5.31
N SER A 200 -4.35 29.30 6.10
CA SER A 200 -4.44 30.68 5.61
C SER A 200 -3.13 31.03 4.89
N ARG A 201 -3.24 31.62 3.70
CA ARG A 201 -2.09 31.97 2.85
C ARG A 201 -1.06 32.76 3.69
N GLY A 202 0.13 32.19 3.90
CA GLY A 202 1.20 32.79 4.71
C GLY A 202 1.52 32.11 6.05
N THR A 203 0.71 31.14 6.49
CA THR A 203 1.05 30.32 7.66
C THR A 203 2.29 29.47 7.35
N ARG A 204 3.37 29.61 8.14
CA ARG A 204 4.51 28.70 8.03
C ARG A 204 4.03 27.32 8.47
N VAL A 205 4.28 26.29 7.68
CA VAL A 205 3.86 24.93 7.98
C VAL A 205 5.11 24.13 8.31
N GLN A 206 5.13 23.50 9.49
CA GLN A 206 6.15 22.53 9.84
C GLN A 206 5.65 21.15 9.46
N ARG A 207 6.41 20.45 8.62
CA ARG A 207 6.05 19.12 8.14
C ARG A 207 6.46 18.06 9.15
N PHE A 208 5.75 16.93 9.11
CA PHE A 208 6.23 15.73 9.76
C PHE A 208 7.45 15.20 9.00
N GLU A 209 8.58 15.01 9.70
CA GLU A 209 9.79 14.44 9.12
C GLU A 209 10.21 13.20 9.93
N CYS A 210 10.37 12.07 9.25
CA CYS A 210 10.92 10.85 9.82
C CYS A 210 12.20 10.48 9.09
N GLU A 211 13.34 10.67 9.75
CA GLU A 211 14.66 10.27 9.29
C GLU A 211 15.06 8.95 9.97
N GLY A 212 15.06 7.86 9.20
CA GLY A 212 15.16 6.49 9.70
C GLY A 212 13.94 5.65 9.33
N GLY A 213 14.03 4.33 9.52
CA GLY A 213 12.90 3.43 9.27
C GLY A 213 11.70 3.68 10.19
N MET A 214 10.51 3.31 9.74
CA MET A 214 9.27 3.40 10.52
C MET A 214 8.53 2.07 10.46
N ARG A 215 8.06 1.58 11.60
CA ARG A 215 7.31 0.33 11.67
C ARG A 215 6.00 0.48 12.44
N LEU A 216 4.90 0.16 11.77
CA LEU A 216 3.54 0.08 12.31
C LEU A 216 2.91 -1.31 12.09
N ASP A 217 3.75 -2.35 11.99
CA ASP A 217 3.31 -3.73 11.72
C ASP A 217 2.22 -4.19 12.69
N ASP A 218 1.20 -4.89 12.20
CA ASP A 218 0.08 -5.43 13.00
C ASP A 218 -0.71 -4.35 13.77
N GLY A 219 -0.59 -3.08 13.37
CA GLY A 219 -1.32 -1.96 13.97
C GLY A 219 -2.80 -1.94 13.59
N ARG A 220 -3.63 -1.43 14.51
CA ARG A 220 -5.08 -1.27 14.32
C ARG A 220 -5.44 0.20 14.50
N PHE A 221 -6.14 0.76 13.52
CA PHE A 221 -6.56 2.15 13.51
C PHE A 221 -8.05 2.20 13.20
N GLY A 222 -8.85 2.79 14.09
CA GLY A 222 -10.30 2.73 13.96
C GLY A 222 -10.89 3.69 12.93
N ASP A 223 -10.22 4.81 12.63
CA ASP A 223 -10.68 5.78 11.63
C ASP A 223 -9.71 5.84 10.43
N ALA A 224 -8.47 6.31 10.67
CA ALA A 224 -7.54 6.59 9.59
C ALA A 224 -6.06 6.56 10.00
N VAL A 225 -5.20 6.32 9.01
CA VAL A 225 -3.75 6.59 9.08
C VAL A 225 -3.42 7.69 8.08
N ASP A 226 -2.95 8.84 8.57
CA ASP A 226 -2.78 10.04 7.77
C ASP A 226 -1.31 10.45 7.62
N PHE A 227 -0.78 10.38 6.40
CA PHE A 227 0.58 10.80 6.01
C PHE A 227 0.59 12.06 5.13
N GLU A 228 -0.44 12.91 5.22
CA GLU A 228 -0.50 14.13 4.43
C GLU A 228 0.72 15.06 4.67
N HIS A 229 1.45 15.37 3.59
CA HIS A 229 2.69 16.17 3.64
C HIS A 229 3.81 15.58 4.51
N ALA A 230 3.74 14.30 4.88
CA ALA A 230 4.80 13.59 5.58
C ALA A 230 6.04 13.44 4.69
N ARG A 231 7.23 13.53 5.30
CA ARG A 231 8.51 13.30 4.62
C ARG A 231 9.26 12.16 5.29
N PHE A 232 9.54 11.12 4.51
CA PHE A 232 10.31 9.96 4.96
C PHE A 232 11.70 9.98 4.32
N ILE A 233 12.73 10.10 5.14
CA ILE A 233 14.14 10.07 4.74
C ILE A 233 14.71 8.76 5.26
N MET A 234 14.99 7.82 4.37
CA MET A 234 15.43 6.47 4.72
C MET A 234 16.70 6.12 3.95
N GLU A 235 17.57 5.30 4.53
CA GLU A 235 18.64 4.63 3.80
C GLU A 235 18.14 3.35 3.11
N SER A 236 18.98 2.73 2.28
CA SER A 236 18.58 1.58 1.44
C SER A 236 18.19 0.32 2.22
N ASP A 237 18.66 0.18 3.46
CA ASP A 237 18.37 -0.93 4.38
C ASP A 237 17.17 -0.65 5.30
N GLN A 238 16.67 0.59 5.31
CA GLN A 238 15.54 1.02 6.12
C GLN A 238 14.21 0.90 5.36
N GLU A 239 13.13 0.77 6.11
CA GLU A 239 11.79 0.59 5.54
C GLU A 239 10.70 1.33 6.32
N LEU A 240 9.67 1.78 5.58
CA LEU A 240 8.35 2.15 6.08
C LEU A 240 7.47 0.90 6.01
N SER A 241 7.31 0.23 7.14
CA SER A 241 6.60 -1.05 7.23
C SER A 241 5.21 -0.85 7.84
N LEU A 242 4.19 -1.18 7.06
CA LEU A 242 2.77 -1.20 7.42
C LEU A 242 2.20 -2.61 7.21
N ARG A 243 2.95 -3.65 7.63
CA ARG A 243 2.52 -5.03 7.38
C ARG A 243 1.29 -5.35 8.21
N ARG A 244 0.28 -5.95 7.59
CA ARG A 244 -0.95 -6.43 8.27
C ARG A 244 -1.67 -5.35 9.10
N ILE A 245 -1.52 -4.08 8.73
CA ILE A 245 -2.32 -3.02 9.35
C ILE A 245 -3.79 -3.18 8.99
N GLN A 246 -4.66 -2.74 9.88
CA GLN A 246 -6.10 -2.66 9.67
C GLN A 246 -6.55 -1.21 9.90
N THR A 247 -7.08 -0.58 8.86
CA THR A 247 -7.59 0.80 8.95
C THR A 247 -8.70 1.02 7.93
N PRO A 248 -9.80 1.72 8.25
CA PRO A 248 -10.78 2.10 7.24
C PRO A 248 -10.18 3.00 6.18
N GLU A 249 -9.36 3.99 6.55
CA GLU A 249 -8.76 4.92 5.60
C GLU A 249 -7.24 4.97 5.72
N LEU A 250 -6.53 4.94 4.59
CA LEU A 250 -5.10 5.20 4.50
C LEU A 250 -4.87 6.38 3.55
N ARG A 251 -4.32 7.48 4.07
CA ARG A 251 -3.97 8.67 3.29
C ARG A 251 -2.48 8.70 3.00
N PHE A 252 -2.09 8.19 1.83
CA PHE A 252 -0.71 8.19 1.35
C PHE A 252 -0.44 9.43 0.49
N LEU A 253 -0.41 10.59 1.13
CA LEU A 253 -0.30 11.92 0.51
C LEU A 253 1.02 12.65 0.86
N GLY A 254 2.04 11.88 1.22
CA GLY A 254 3.37 12.38 1.59
C GLY A 254 4.26 12.74 0.40
N GLU A 255 5.48 13.17 0.70
CA GLU A 255 6.56 13.32 -0.27
C GLU A 255 7.08 11.92 -0.68
N ARG A 256 7.48 11.78 -1.95
CA ARG A 256 8.05 10.54 -2.47
C ARG A 256 9.30 10.13 -1.70
N PRO A 257 9.34 8.93 -1.09
CA PRO A 257 10.58 8.37 -0.56
C PRO A 257 11.58 8.16 -1.70
N GLN A 258 12.78 8.73 -1.56
CA GLN A 258 13.85 8.62 -2.58
C GLN A 258 14.66 7.32 -2.43
N ARG A 259 14.69 6.77 -1.22
CA ARG A 259 15.47 5.59 -0.80
C ARG A 259 14.63 4.78 0.20
N GLY A 260 15.11 3.58 0.53
CA GLY A 260 14.42 2.63 1.39
C GLY A 260 13.24 1.95 0.68
N ARG A 261 12.46 1.19 1.46
CA ARG A 261 11.31 0.42 0.94
C ARG A 261 10.04 0.76 1.69
N VAL A 262 8.90 0.75 0.99
CA VAL A 262 7.56 0.84 1.56
C VAL A 262 6.92 -0.54 1.48
N ILE A 263 6.47 -1.06 2.60
CA ILE A 263 5.92 -2.42 2.69
C ILE A 263 4.50 -2.37 3.23
N LEU A 264 3.55 -2.81 2.40
CA LEU A 264 2.12 -2.90 2.68
C LEU A 264 1.64 -4.36 2.78
N SER A 265 2.54 -5.31 3.03
CA SER A 265 2.21 -6.73 2.93
C SER A 265 1.07 -7.12 3.88
N GLY A 266 -0.01 -7.71 3.34
CA GLY A 266 -1.15 -8.16 4.13
C GLY A 266 -1.98 -7.05 4.76
N ALA A 267 -1.73 -5.77 4.43
CA ALA A 267 -2.51 -4.65 4.95
C ALA A 267 -3.94 -4.70 4.40
N ARG A 268 -4.91 -4.31 5.23
CA ARG A 268 -6.33 -4.23 4.88
C ARG A 268 -6.80 -2.80 5.07
N VAL A 269 -7.20 -2.18 3.97
CA VAL A 269 -7.66 -0.79 3.91
C VAL A 269 -9.02 -0.77 3.25
N VAL A 270 -9.96 0.06 3.69
CA VAL A 270 -11.22 0.24 2.93
C VAL A 270 -11.01 1.30 1.85
N ASN A 271 -10.65 2.51 2.26
CA ASN A 271 -10.41 3.66 1.40
C ASN A 271 -8.91 3.97 1.31
N LEU A 272 -8.34 3.83 0.12
CA LEU A 272 -6.97 4.27 -0.17
C LEU A 272 -7.00 5.64 -0.84
N VAL A 273 -6.63 6.68 -0.09
CA VAL A 273 -6.49 8.04 -0.59
C VAL A 273 -5.03 8.30 -0.91
N ASP A 274 -4.68 8.50 -2.18
CA ASP A 274 -3.28 8.54 -2.58
C ASP A 274 -3.02 9.47 -3.76
N LYS A 275 -1.74 9.72 -4.00
CA LYS A 275 -1.27 10.58 -5.09
C LYS A 275 -0.17 9.89 -5.87
N SER A 276 -0.22 9.98 -7.20
CA SER A 276 0.76 9.33 -8.09
C SER A 276 2.21 9.73 -7.79
N ALA A 277 2.42 10.98 -7.38
CA ALA A 277 3.74 11.50 -7.02
C ALA A 277 4.24 11.07 -5.63
N SER A 278 3.40 10.47 -4.76
CA SER A 278 3.78 10.12 -3.38
C SER A 278 4.41 8.73 -3.28
N TRP A 279 4.11 7.83 -4.21
CA TRP A 279 4.61 6.45 -4.19
C TRP A 279 6.10 6.36 -4.58
N PRO A 280 6.86 5.39 -4.01
CA PRO A 280 8.26 5.17 -4.36
C PRO A 280 8.40 4.63 -5.79
N GLY A 281 9.64 4.61 -6.28
CA GLY A 281 9.97 4.09 -7.61
C GLY A 281 9.95 2.56 -7.71
N LEU A 282 10.37 2.05 -8.87
CA LEU A 282 10.50 0.61 -9.16
C LEU A 282 11.30 -0.11 -8.07
N GLY A 283 10.74 -1.19 -7.51
CA GLY A 283 11.38 -2.01 -6.47
C GLY A 283 11.36 -1.41 -5.06
N GLY A 284 10.86 -0.18 -4.90
CA GLY A 284 10.73 0.50 -3.60
C GLY A 284 9.41 0.22 -2.90
N LEU A 285 8.48 -0.52 -3.51
CA LEU A 285 7.18 -0.87 -2.96
C LEU A 285 7.01 -2.39 -2.89
N TRP A 286 6.39 -2.87 -1.83
CA TRP A 286 6.00 -4.28 -1.70
C TRP A 286 4.56 -4.37 -1.18
N MET A 287 3.67 -5.00 -1.95
CA MET A 287 2.22 -5.01 -1.68
C MET A 287 1.59 -6.41 -1.68
N ALA A 288 2.37 -7.47 -1.45
CA ALA A 288 1.83 -8.84 -1.41
C ALA A 288 0.72 -8.99 -0.35
N GLY A 289 -0.46 -9.48 -0.72
CA GLY A 289 -1.59 -9.55 0.22
C GLY A 289 -2.24 -8.21 0.57
N PHE A 290 -1.88 -7.11 -0.08
CA PHE A 290 -2.50 -5.80 0.19
C PHE A 290 -3.92 -5.75 -0.40
N ALA A 291 -4.91 -5.58 0.47
CA ALA A 291 -6.31 -5.48 0.08
C ALA A 291 -6.85 -4.07 0.31
N TYR A 292 -7.53 -3.54 -0.71
CA TYR A 292 -8.25 -2.27 -0.66
C TYR A 292 -9.56 -2.34 -1.43
N GLU A 293 -10.59 -1.62 -0.96
CA GLU A 293 -11.91 -1.62 -1.59
C GLU A 293 -12.07 -0.46 -2.57
N THR A 294 -11.82 0.76 -2.10
CA THR A 294 -12.04 1.99 -2.87
C THR A 294 -10.75 2.78 -3.04
N LEU A 295 -10.48 3.22 -4.28
CA LEU A 295 -9.38 4.10 -4.64
C LEU A 295 -9.87 5.54 -4.77
N ILE A 296 -9.27 6.47 -4.03
CA ILE A 296 -9.62 7.90 -4.04
C ILE A 296 -8.37 8.71 -4.43
N PRO A 297 -8.06 8.82 -5.72
CA PRO A 297 -6.88 9.56 -6.16
C PRO A 297 -7.01 11.07 -5.86
N ARG A 298 -5.99 11.65 -5.24
CA ARG A 298 -5.85 13.10 -5.09
C ARG A 298 -5.04 13.68 -6.24
N GLY A 299 -5.76 14.27 -7.19
CA GLY A 299 -5.20 14.84 -8.41
C GLY A 299 -5.18 13.86 -9.58
N HIS A 300 -4.41 14.17 -10.62
CA HIS A 300 -4.39 13.35 -11.84
C HIS A 300 -3.62 12.04 -11.63
N PHE A 301 -4.33 10.92 -11.63
CA PHE A 301 -3.77 9.57 -11.51
C PHE A 301 -4.39 8.62 -12.56
N PRO A 302 -3.98 8.72 -13.83
CA PRO A 302 -4.50 7.89 -14.91
C PRO A 302 -4.11 6.42 -14.76
N LEU A 303 -4.87 5.55 -15.41
CA LEU A 303 -4.69 4.09 -15.37
C LEU A 303 -3.28 3.64 -15.76
N SER A 304 -2.64 4.31 -16.72
CA SER A 304 -1.27 3.99 -17.15
C SER A 304 -0.25 4.13 -16.02
N LEU A 305 -0.36 5.17 -15.19
CA LEU A 305 0.46 5.35 -13.99
C LEU A 305 0.09 4.33 -12.90
N ARG A 306 -1.19 3.94 -12.79
CA ARG A 306 -1.62 2.90 -11.84
C ARG A 306 -1.02 1.54 -12.17
N LEU A 307 -0.97 1.19 -13.45
CA LEU A 307 -0.30 -0.02 -13.92
C LEU A 307 1.20 0.01 -13.65
N GLN A 308 1.85 1.17 -13.80
CA GLN A 308 3.25 1.35 -13.41
C GLN A 308 3.44 1.20 -11.89
N TRP A 309 2.52 1.72 -11.08
CA TRP A 309 2.53 1.55 -9.61
C TRP A 309 2.43 0.08 -9.21
N VAL A 310 1.51 -0.68 -9.80
CA VAL A 310 1.40 -2.14 -9.56
C VAL A 310 2.67 -2.87 -10.04
N ALA A 311 3.20 -2.52 -11.21
CA ALA A 311 4.43 -3.10 -11.72
C ALA A 311 5.66 -2.77 -10.87
N ALA A 312 5.71 -1.57 -10.28
CA ALA A 312 6.77 -1.15 -9.37
C ALA A 312 6.78 -1.95 -8.06
N ALA A 313 5.60 -2.45 -7.65
CA ALA A 313 5.43 -3.21 -6.41
C ALA A 313 5.81 -4.69 -6.52
N THR A 314 5.97 -5.20 -7.74
CA THR A 314 6.20 -6.62 -8.01
C THR A 314 7.47 -6.80 -8.87
N PRO A 315 8.66 -7.00 -8.25
CA PRO A 315 9.89 -7.30 -9.00
C PRO A 315 9.73 -8.58 -9.83
N GLU A 316 9.07 -9.57 -9.26
CA GLU A 316 8.65 -10.82 -9.91
C GLU A 316 7.14 -10.77 -10.22
N TYR A 317 6.69 -11.48 -11.25
CA TYR A 317 5.28 -11.47 -11.63
C TYR A 317 4.38 -12.05 -10.53
N ALA A 318 3.54 -11.20 -9.93
CA ALA A 318 2.46 -11.60 -9.02
C ALA A 318 1.09 -11.21 -9.61
N PRO A 319 0.15 -12.16 -9.75
CA PRO A 319 -1.16 -11.88 -10.35
C PRO A 319 -2.10 -11.09 -9.43
N GLU A 320 -1.95 -11.24 -8.11
CA GLU A 320 -2.87 -10.73 -7.08
C GLU A 320 -3.05 -9.19 -7.13
N PRO A 321 -1.98 -8.36 -7.16
CA PRO A 321 -2.13 -6.90 -7.20
C PRO A 321 -2.95 -6.38 -8.39
N TYR A 322 -2.87 -7.06 -9.55
CA TYR A 322 -3.66 -6.71 -10.73
C TYR A 322 -5.14 -7.08 -10.57
N GLU A 323 -5.43 -8.22 -9.92
CA GLU A 323 -6.81 -8.62 -9.63
C GLU A 323 -7.46 -7.67 -8.63
N MET A 324 -6.73 -7.26 -7.59
CA MET A 324 -7.21 -6.30 -6.60
C MET A 324 -7.55 -4.95 -7.25
N LEU A 325 -6.65 -4.42 -8.09
CA LEU A 325 -6.89 -3.18 -8.83
C LEU A 325 -8.12 -3.30 -9.74
N ALA A 326 -8.24 -4.40 -10.50
CA ALA A 326 -9.39 -4.62 -11.38
C ALA A 326 -10.70 -4.77 -10.59
N ALA A 327 -10.68 -5.40 -9.42
CA ALA A 327 -11.84 -5.54 -8.55
C ALA A 327 -12.31 -4.18 -8.03
N SER A 328 -11.39 -3.35 -7.52
CA SER A 328 -11.72 -1.99 -7.04
C SER A 328 -12.32 -1.12 -8.14
N LEU A 329 -11.74 -1.14 -9.36
CA LEU A 329 -12.26 -0.38 -10.50
C LEU A 329 -13.69 -0.80 -10.91
N ARG A 330 -14.00 -2.10 -10.85
CA ARG A 330 -15.36 -2.61 -11.12
C ARG A 330 -16.37 -2.12 -10.09
N THR A 331 -16.00 -2.13 -8.81
CA THR A 331 -16.87 -1.66 -7.73
C THR A 331 -17.24 -0.18 -7.91
N THR A 332 -16.31 0.63 -8.44
CA THR A 332 -16.54 2.05 -8.75
C THR A 332 -17.26 2.28 -10.09
N GLY A 333 -17.50 1.23 -10.88
CA GLY A 333 -18.20 1.30 -12.17
C GLY A 333 -17.29 1.53 -13.40
N GLU A 334 -15.97 1.52 -13.23
CA GLU A 334 -14.98 1.71 -14.30
C GLU A 334 -14.64 0.38 -15.00
N ASP A 335 -15.64 -0.25 -15.61
CA ASP A 335 -15.51 -1.59 -16.21
C ASP A 335 -14.52 -1.66 -17.39
N ALA A 336 -14.37 -0.57 -18.14
CA ALA A 336 -13.43 -0.50 -19.27
C ALA A 336 -11.98 -0.60 -18.78
N ASP A 337 -11.64 0.19 -17.76
CA ASP A 337 -10.32 0.26 -17.14
C ASP A 337 -10.00 -1.07 -16.44
N ALA A 338 -10.96 -1.67 -15.74
CA ALA A 338 -10.79 -2.99 -15.14
C ALA A 338 -10.42 -4.08 -16.17
N ARG A 339 -10.99 -4.04 -17.39
CA ARG A 339 -10.63 -4.97 -18.47
C ARG A 339 -9.21 -4.71 -18.96
N GLU A 340 -8.82 -3.44 -19.09
CA GLU A 340 -7.46 -3.08 -19.49
C GLU A 340 -6.42 -3.56 -18.48
N VAL A 341 -6.69 -3.47 -17.18
CA VAL A 341 -5.83 -4.03 -16.12
C VAL A 341 -5.65 -5.54 -16.28
N LEU A 342 -6.73 -6.27 -16.53
CA LEU A 342 -6.66 -7.72 -16.73
C LEU A 342 -5.93 -8.11 -18.02
N LEU A 343 -6.02 -7.29 -19.08
CA LEU A 343 -5.21 -7.47 -20.27
C LEU A 343 -3.72 -7.21 -19.99
N ALA A 344 -3.40 -6.18 -19.21
CA ALA A 344 -2.03 -5.90 -18.77
C ALA A 344 -1.45 -7.08 -17.94
N LYS A 345 -2.25 -7.64 -17.03
CA LYS A 345 -1.91 -8.86 -16.28
C LYS A 345 -1.57 -10.04 -17.21
N GLN A 346 -2.34 -10.25 -18.27
CA GLN A 346 -2.07 -11.31 -19.25
C GLN A 346 -0.82 -11.04 -20.08
N ARG A 347 -0.58 -9.79 -20.49
CA ARG A 347 0.65 -9.40 -21.21
C ARG A 347 1.89 -9.69 -20.37
N ARG A 348 1.89 -9.32 -19.08
CA ARG A 348 3.00 -9.59 -18.15
C ARG A 348 3.22 -11.09 -17.93
N ARG A 349 2.15 -11.89 -17.84
CA ARG A 349 2.26 -13.36 -17.81
C ARG A 349 2.90 -13.94 -19.07
N ARG A 350 2.63 -13.36 -20.25
CA ARG A 350 3.26 -13.81 -21.49
C ARG A 350 4.75 -13.52 -21.51
N GLU A 351 5.20 -12.43 -20.87
CA GLU A 351 6.62 -12.10 -20.76
C GLU A 351 7.42 -13.15 -19.97
N THR A 352 6.80 -13.79 -18.97
CA THR A 352 7.43 -14.85 -18.16
C THR A 352 7.38 -16.25 -18.78
N LEU A 353 6.68 -16.45 -19.90
CA LEU A 353 6.65 -17.74 -20.60
C LEU A 353 7.96 -18.02 -21.35
N PRO A 354 8.42 -19.29 -21.40
CA PRO A 354 9.59 -19.69 -22.18
C PRO A 354 9.41 -19.36 -23.67
N LEU A 355 10.52 -19.06 -24.36
CA LEU A 355 10.52 -18.62 -25.77
C LEU A 355 9.72 -19.55 -26.69
N ALA A 356 9.77 -20.87 -26.46
CA ALA A 356 9.01 -21.87 -27.22
C ALA A 356 7.48 -21.73 -27.06
N ALA A 357 7.00 -21.33 -25.87
CA ALA A 357 5.57 -21.07 -25.65
C ALA A 357 5.15 -19.72 -26.25
N LYS A 358 6.06 -18.75 -26.36
CA LYS A 358 5.81 -17.47 -27.07
C LYS A 358 5.69 -17.69 -28.58
N THR A 359 6.56 -18.48 -29.19
CA THR A 359 6.48 -18.81 -30.63
C THR A 359 5.29 -19.70 -30.95
N TRP A 360 5.00 -20.70 -30.11
CA TRP A 360 3.79 -21.52 -30.24
C TRP A 360 2.51 -20.71 -30.06
N GLY A 361 2.47 -19.80 -29.07
CA GLY A 361 1.35 -18.89 -28.86
C GLY A 361 1.17 -17.89 -30.00
N PHE A 362 2.25 -17.43 -30.63
CA PHE A 362 2.18 -16.58 -31.84
C PHE A 362 1.68 -17.37 -33.05
N LEU A 363 2.18 -18.60 -33.25
CA LEU A 363 1.71 -19.51 -34.31
C LEU A 363 0.21 -19.84 -34.13
N GLN A 364 -0.23 -20.03 -32.88
CA GLN A 364 -1.61 -20.31 -32.51
C GLN A 364 -2.51 -19.06 -32.63
N ASP A 365 -2.04 -17.87 -32.27
CA ASP A 365 -2.77 -16.60 -32.50
C ASP A 365 -2.88 -16.28 -34.00
N TRP A 366 -1.92 -16.71 -34.82
CA TRP A 366 -1.94 -16.53 -36.28
C TRP A 366 -2.85 -17.53 -37.01
N THR A 367 -2.93 -18.76 -36.52
CA THR A 367 -3.70 -19.85 -37.15
C THR A 367 -5.10 -20.04 -36.56
N VAL A 368 -5.27 -19.80 -35.25
CA VAL A 368 -6.47 -20.12 -34.47
C VAL A 368 -6.65 -19.09 -33.35
N ALA A 369 -6.85 -17.82 -33.69
CA ALA A 369 -7.14 -16.80 -32.68
C ALA A 369 -8.43 -17.14 -31.92
N TYR A 370 -8.28 -17.47 -30.63
CA TYR A 370 -9.34 -17.87 -29.72
C TYR A 370 -10.47 -16.84 -29.68
N GLY A 371 -11.64 -17.22 -30.21
CA GLY A 371 -12.94 -16.93 -29.58
C GLY A 371 -13.55 -15.53 -29.63
N TYR A 372 -13.11 -14.59 -30.48
CA TYR A 372 -13.78 -13.26 -30.54
C TYR A 372 -14.28 -12.76 -31.89
N ARG A 373 -13.94 -13.38 -33.04
CA ARG A 373 -14.55 -13.02 -34.35
C ARG A 373 -14.56 -14.21 -35.31
N PRO A 374 -15.68 -14.97 -35.43
CA PRO A 374 -15.77 -16.11 -36.38
C PRO A 374 -15.51 -15.71 -37.84
N GLY A 375 -15.64 -14.43 -38.19
CA GLY A 375 -15.38 -13.91 -39.54
C GLY A 375 -13.95 -14.15 -40.05
N ARG A 376 -12.92 -14.30 -39.19
CA ARG A 376 -11.54 -14.53 -39.66
C ARG A 376 -11.30 -15.94 -40.20
N ALA A 377 -11.98 -16.95 -39.64
CA ALA A 377 -11.91 -18.32 -40.17
C ALA A 377 -12.53 -18.39 -41.57
N ALA A 378 -13.63 -17.66 -41.81
CA ALA A 378 -14.23 -17.53 -43.13
C ALA A 378 -13.30 -16.84 -44.14
N VAL A 379 -12.53 -15.82 -43.71
CA VAL A 379 -11.53 -15.17 -44.57
C VAL A 379 -10.41 -16.14 -44.96
N TRP A 380 -9.87 -16.92 -44.02
CA TRP A 380 -8.86 -17.95 -44.32
C TRP A 380 -9.40 -19.07 -45.21
N MET A 381 -10.66 -19.47 -45.00
CA MET A 381 -11.37 -20.41 -45.86
C MET A 381 -11.45 -19.88 -47.31
N ALA A 382 -11.78 -18.61 -47.49
CA ALA A 382 -11.81 -17.95 -48.79
C ALA A 382 -10.41 -17.82 -49.44
N ILE A 383 -9.37 -17.54 -48.65
CA ILE A 383 -7.98 -17.46 -49.14
C ILE A 383 -7.50 -18.84 -49.62
N LEU A 384 -7.69 -19.88 -48.82
CA LEU A 384 -7.31 -21.25 -49.19
C LEU A 384 -8.12 -21.75 -50.39
N TRP A 385 -9.41 -21.42 -50.47
CA TRP A 385 -10.24 -21.69 -51.63
C TRP A 385 -9.70 -21.00 -52.90
N ALA A 386 -9.31 -19.73 -52.81
CA ALA A 386 -8.74 -18.99 -53.93
C ALA A 386 -7.39 -19.58 -54.38
N ILE A 387 -6.51 -19.92 -53.44
CA ILE A 387 -5.21 -20.55 -53.73
C ILE A 387 -5.40 -21.92 -54.38
N GLY A 388 -6.28 -22.76 -53.82
CA GLY A 388 -6.63 -24.06 -54.40
C GLY A 388 -7.17 -23.92 -55.82
N THR A 389 -8.07 -22.96 -56.03
CA THR A 389 -8.65 -22.67 -57.34
C THR A 389 -7.57 -22.29 -58.35
N ILE A 390 -6.65 -21.40 -57.99
CA ILE A 390 -5.54 -20.98 -58.86
C ILE A 390 -4.66 -22.19 -59.19
N TYR A 391 -4.27 -22.97 -58.17
CA TYR A 391 -3.41 -24.14 -58.36
C TYR A 391 -4.03 -25.19 -59.27
N PHE A 392 -5.29 -25.57 -59.03
CA PHE A 392 -5.99 -26.58 -59.85
C PHE A 392 -6.45 -26.03 -61.22
N SER A 393 -6.54 -24.71 -61.39
CA SER A 393 -6.72 -24.11 -62.72
C SER A 393 -5.46 -24.23 -63.59
N MET A 394 -4.28 -24.14 -62.98
CA MET A 394 -2.99 -24.28 -63.67
C MET A 394 -2.59 -25.73 -63.88
N SER A 395 -3.08 -26.65 -63.05
CA SER A 395 -2.76 -28.08 -63.11
C SER A 395 -4.03 -28.93 -62.94
N PRO A 396 -4.83 -29.07 -64.01
CA PRO A 396 -6.05 -29.86 -63.96
C PRO A 396 -5.70 -31.35 -63.77
N PRO A 397 -6.23 -32.01 -62.72
CA PRO A 397 -6.06 -33.44 -62.50
C PRO A 397 -6.77 -34.25 -63.61
N PRO A 398 -6.25 -35.44 -63.96
CA PRO A 398 -6.92 -36.31 -64.92
C PRO A 398 -8.24 -36.89 -64.36
N PRO A 399 -9.24 -37.14 -65.22
CA PRO A 399 -10.51 -37.76 -64.82
C PRO A 399 -10.32 -39.21 -64.35
N LEU A 400 -11.07 -39.64 -63.32
CA LEU A 400 -11.01 -41.00 -62.76
C LEU A 400 -11.68 -42.06 -63.66
N LYS A 401 -12.74 -41.68 -64.40
CA LYS A 401 -13.48 -42.54 -65.35
C LYS A 401 -13.74 -41.79 -66.65
N THR A 402 -13.35 -42.35 -67.78
CA THR A 402 -13.61 -41.78 -69.12
C THR A 402 -15.08 -41.98 -69.50
N GLY A 403 -15.87 -40.90 -69.52
CA GLY A 403 -17.25 -40.87 -70.07
C GLY A 403 -18.37 -40.51 -69.08
N GLU A 404 -18.11 -40.50 -67.78
CA GLU A 404 -19.09 -40.14 -66.72
C GLU A 404 -18.53 -39.07 -65.77
N THR A 405 -17.87 -38.04 -66.30
CA THR A 405 -17.30 -36.96 -65.47
C THR A 405 -18.08 -35.66 -65.63
N PRO A 406 -18.46 -34.97 -64.54
CA PRO A 406 -19.01 -33.62 -64.62
C PRO A 406 -18.02 -32.66 -65.29
N PRO A 407 -18.48 -31.52 -65.84
CA PRO A 407 -17.57 -30.53 -66.43
C PRO A 407 -16.55 -30.06 -65.38
N TRP A 408 -15.27 -30.03 -65.78
CA TRP A 408 -14.18 -29.60 -64.90
C TRP A 408 -14.41 -28.16 -64.45
N ASN A 409 -14.49 -27.97 -63.14
CA ASN A 409 -14.61 -26.66 -62.55
C ASN A 409 -13.65 -26.56 -61.35
N PRO A 410 -12.53 -25.81 -61.47
CA PRO A 410 -11.53 -25.72 -60.42
C PRO A 410 -12.06 -25.02 -59.16
N TYR A 411 -13.05 -24.13 -59.29
CA TYR A 411 -13.71 -23.45 -58.17
C TYR A 411 -14.51 -24.44 -57.31
N LEU A 412 -15.30 -25.30 -57.97
CA LEU A 412 -16.11 -26.31 -57.28
C LEU A 412 -15.23 -27.42 -56.71
N TYR A 413 -14.21 -27.87 -57.44
CA TYR A 413 -13.27 -28.89 -56.95
C TYR A 413 -12.51 -28.43 -55.70
N SER A 414 -12.01 -27.19 -55.69
CA SER A 414 -11.31 -26.63 -54.51
C SER A 414 -12.24 -26.41 -53.33
N LEU A 415 -13.50 -26.05 -53.58
CA LEU A 415 -14.51 -25.88 -52.54
C LEU A 415 -14.92 -27.22 -51.93
N ASP A 416 -15.08 -28.24 -52.77
CA ASP A 416 -15.42 -29.61 -52.39
C ASP A 416 -14.33 -30.24 -51.50
N LEU A 417 -13.06 -29.99 -51.82
CA LEU A 417 -11.95 -30.43 -50.97
C LEU A 417 -11.89 -29.72 -49.60
N LEU A 418 -12.40 -28.48 -49.53
CA LEU A 418 -12.28 -27.64 -48.35
C LEU A 418 -13.51 -27.77 -47.42
N LEU A 419 -14.67 -28.18 -47.96
CA LEU A 419 -15.91 -28.37 -47.22
C LEU A 419 -16.15 -29.86 -46.92
N PRO A 420 -15.71 -30.37 -45.75
CA PRO A 420 -15.73 -31.81 -45.47
C PRO A 420 -17.13 -32.45 -45.35
N VAL A 421 -18.19 -31.64 -45.26
CA VAL A 421 -19.56 -32.09 -45.01
C VAL A 421 -20.42 -32.02 -46.27
N ILE A 422 -20.01 -31.24 -47.28
CA ILE A 422 -20.81 -30.99 -48.49
C ILE A 422 -20.09 -31.65 -49.65
N ASP A 423 -20.69 -32.66 -50.25
CA ASP A 423 -20.20 -33.30 -51.46
C ASP A 423 -20.79 -32.59 -52.69
N LEU A 424 -19.94 -31.91 -53.45
CA LEU A 424 -20.28 -31.24 -54.71
C LEU A 424 -20.06 -32.13 -55.93
N ASN A 425 -19.80 -33.42 -55.71
CA ASN A 425 -19.61 -34.46 -56.72
C ASN A 425 -18.44 -34.17 -57.69
N GLN A 426 -17.41 -33.46 -57.23
CA GLN A 426 -16.23 -33.14 -58.04
C GLN A 426 -14.99 -33.90 -57.54
N SER A 427 -14.72 -33.90 -56.24
CA SER A 427 -13.55 -34.55 -55.62
C SER A 427 -13.45 -36.05 -55.91
N GLY A 428 -14.58 -36.76 -56.01
CA GLY A 428 -14.64 -38.19 -56.38
C GLY A 428 -14.45 -38.48 -57.88
N ALA A 429 -14.55 -37.48 -58.74
CA ALA A 429 -14.47 -37.63 -60.20
C ALA A 429 -13.07 -37.39 -60.79
N TRP A 430 -12.14 -36.83 -60.01
CA TRP A 430 -10.82 -36.40 -60.47
C TRP A 430 -9.70 -36.94 -59.59
N LYS A 431 -8.63 -37.50 -60.19
CA LYS A 431 -7.54 -38.14 -59.44
C LYS A 431 -6.31 -37.23 -59.43
N PRO A 432 -6.06 -36.46 -58.35
CA PRO A 432 -4.85 -35.65 -58.28
C PRO A 432 -3.63 -36.57 -58.16
N GLY A 433 -2.62 -36.35 -59.02
CA GLY A 433 -1.35 -37.08 -59.01
C GLY A 433 -0.18 -36.16 -58.64
N GLY A 434 0.90 -36.73 -58.09
CA GLY A 434 2.12 -35.99 -57.78
C GLY A 434 1.91 -34.87 -56.76
N GLY A 435 2.42 -33.66 -57.06
CA GLY A 435 2.29 -32.49 -56.18
C GLY A 435 0.84 -32.07 -55.90
N ALA A 436 -0.08 -32.32 -56.85
CA ALA A 436 -1.50 -32.00 -56.69
C ALA A 436 -2.22 -32.87 -55.64
N GLN A 437 -1.72 -34.08 -55.40
CA GLN A 437 -2.23 -34.97 -54.35
C GLN A 437 -1.93 -34.40 -52.96
N TRP A 438 -0.72 -33.89 -52.76
CA TRP A 438 -0.33 -33.26 -51.50
C TRP A 438 -1.08 -31.94 -51.28
N ALA A 439 -1.27 -31.13 -52.33
CA ALA A 439 -2.08 -29.92 -52.26
C ALA A 439 -3.53 -30.22 -51.86
N ALA A 440 -4.14 -31.26 -52.46
CA ALA A 440 -5.49 -31.70 -52.10
C ALA A 440 -5.56 -32.19 -50.65
N ALA A 441 -4.60 -33.01 -50.20
CA ALA A 441 -4.54 -33.49 -48.83
C ALA A 441 -4.40 -32.36 -47.79
N VAL A 442 -3.58 -31.35 -48.09
CA VAL A 442 -3.42 -30.15 -47.23
C VAL A 442 -4.72 -29.36 -47.16
N LEU A 443 -5.42 -29.15 -48.29
CA LEU A 443 -6.70 -28.45 -48.33
C LEU A 443 -7.80 -29.19 -47.54
N ILE A 444 -7.86 -30.52 -47.63
CA ILE A 444 -8.80 -31.35 -46.86
C ILE A 444 -8.53 -31.22 -45.35
N LEU A 445 -7.26 -31.39 -44.93
CA LEU A 445 -6.89 -31.28 -43.52
C LEU A 445 -7.17 -29.86 -42.97
N ALA A 446 -6.84 -28.82 -43.74
CA ALA A 446 -7.15 -27.44 -43.38
C ALA A 446 -8.67 -27.18 -43.30
N GLY A 447 -9.44 -27.76 -44.22
CA GLY A 447 -10.91 -27.72 -44.24
C GLY A 447 -11.53 -28.27 -42.97
N TRP A 448 -11.10 -29.44 -42.50
CA TRP A 448 -11.55 -30.03 -41.23
C TRP A 448 -11.22 -29.17 -40.00
N VAL A 449 -10.02 -28.59 -39.94
CA VAL A 449 -9.61 -27.69 -38.84
C VAL A 449 -10.43 -26.39 -38.86
N LEU A 450 -10.66 -25.80 -40.03
CA LEU A 450 -11.45 -24.57 -40.15
C LEU A 450 -12.95 -24.80 -39.92
N ALA A 451 -13.51 -25.91 -40.40
CA ALA A 451 -14.92 -26.26 -40.17
C ALA A 451 -15.23 -26.48 -38.69
N THR A 452 -14.36 -27.18 -37.96
CA THR A 452 -14.52 -27.42 -36.51
C THR A 452 -14.43 -26.12 -35.70
N THR A 453 -13.54 -25.20 -36.08
CA THR A 453 -13.44 -23.88 -35.41
C THR A 453 -14.65 -22.98 -35.67
N VAL A 454 -15.21 -22.97 -36.88
CA VAL A 454 -16.44 -22.23 -37.21
C VAL A 454 -17.64 -22.81 -36.46
N ALA A 455 -17.81 -24.13 -36.42
CA ALA A 455 -18.90 -24.80 -35.69
C ALA A 455 -18.82 -24.57 -34.17
N ALA A 456 -17.61 -24.64 -33.61
CA ALA A 456 -17.38 -24.31 -32.19
C ALA A 456 -17.65 -22.83 -31.88
N GLY A 457 -17.37 -21.92 -32.83
CA GLY A 457 -17.69 -20.49 -32.71
C GLY A 457 -19.20 -20.20 -32.76
N ALA A 458 -19.91 -20.82 -33.71
CA ALA A 458 -21.35 -20.64 -33.90
C ALA A 458 -22.18 -21.19 -32.72
N SER A 459 -21.83 -22.38 -32.21
CA SER A 459 -22.51 -22.98 -31.05
C SER A 459 -22.43 -22.13 -29.77
N ARG A 460 -21.33 -21.39 -29.57
CA ARG A 460 -21.20 -20.46 -28.42
C ARG A 460 -21.97 -19.15 -28.59
N LEU A 461 -22.22 -18.70 -29.82
CA LEU A 461 -23.05 -17.53 -30.09
C LEU A 461 -24.54 -17.84 -29.88
N LEU A 462 -24.99 -19.03 -30.27
CA LEU A 462 -26.37 -19.47 -30.09
C LEU A 462 -26.72 -19.76 -28.62
N ARG A 463 -25.75 -20.13 -27.78
CA ARG A 463 -25.95 -20.41 -26.35
C ARG A 463 -25.95 -19.14 -25.46
N ARG A 464 -25.91 -17.96 -26.07
CA ARG A 464 -25.90 -16.64 -25.41
C ARG A 464 -27.21 -15.85 -25.58
N GLN A 465 -28.24 -16.48 -26.14
CA GLN A 465 -29.64 -16.08 -26.05
C GLN A 465 -30.36 -17.10 -25.16
#